data_AF-C2XU60-F1
#
_entry.id   AF-C2XU60-F1
#
_cell.length_a   1.000
_cell.length_b   1.000
_cell.length_c   1.000
_cell.angle_alpha   90.00
_cell.angle_beta   90.00
_cell.angle_gamma   90.00
#
_symmetry.space_group_name_H-M   'P 1'
#
loop_
_entity.id
_entity.type
_entity.pdbx_description
1 polymer ?
#
loop_
_entity_poly.entity_id
_entity_poly.type
_entity_poly.pdbx_seq_one_letter_code
_entity_poly.pdbx_strand_id
1 'polypeptide(L)'
;MAERTEGNKFDFFTVMFETFEKVNALDIEGISIKHKMEQHLANILEKKGSYIGLDKNLSLLLLLKVNSLEFSKERNSFINDMEEDPYDFKKYVLVYTQEQVDYLKRNVLNYEGGYIDYLNERLLDSQRFNEFKRTNLSEETKEYELVTNLFIKLPFLNMKHKIHDLSNLSKEIEKSIAEKDQPIWTTLLSLEKESEEELSLEEIMQSLGVEEVE
;
A
#
# COMPACT_ATOMS: atom_id res chain seq x y z
N MET A 1 -6.44 -17.09 -13.96
CA MET A 1 -6.13 -17.42 -12.56
C MET A 1 -4.64 -17.32 -12.40
N ALA A 2 -4.20 -16.45 -11.51
CA ALA A 2 -2.78 -16.32 -11.15
C ALA A 2 -2.52 -17.13 -9.87
N GLU A 3 -1.32 -17.68 -9.74
CA GLU A 3 -0.90 -18.51 -8.61
C GLU A 3 0.45 -18.02 -8.08
N ARG A 4 0.59 -17.93 -6.75
CA ARG A 4 1.88 -17.74 -6.06
C ARG A 4 2.08 -18.90 -5.11
N THR A 5 3.26 -19.55 -5.18
CA THR A 5 3.57 -20.80 -4.45
C THR A 5 4.87 -20.72 -3.64
N GLU A 6 5.33 -19.52 -3.29
CA GLU A 6 6.56 -19.33 -2.54
C GLU A 6 6.41 -19.74 -1.06
N GLY A 7 7.38 -20.53 -0.56
CA GLY A 7 7.51 -20.83 0.88
C GLY A 7 6.31 -21.54 1.53
N ASN A 8 5.63 -22.44 0.81
CA ASN A 8 4.40 -23.15 1.24
C ASN A 8 3.17 -22.24 1.47
N LYS A 9 3.19 -20.98 1.01
CA LYS A 9 2.00 -20.14 0.95
C LYS A 9 1.40 -20.21 -0.44
N PHE A 10 0.14 -20.62 -0.51
CA PHE A 10 -0.64 -20.64 -1.74
C PHE A 10 -1.58 -19.45 -1.70
N ASP A 11 -1.45 -18.51 -2.63
CA ASP A 11 -2.45 -17.46 -2.87
C ASP A 11 -2.93 -17.59 -4.31
N PHE A 12 -4.24 -17.74 -4.49
CA PHE A 12 -4.85 -17.86 -5.81
C PHE A 12 -5.72 -16.63 -6.09
N PHE A 13 -5.62 -16.09 -7.30
CA PHE A 13 -6.44 -14.96 -7.71
C PHE A 13 -7.24 -15.29 -8.96
N THR A 14 -8.53 -14.98 -8.90
CA THR A 14 -9.41 -14.91 -10.07
C THR A 14 -9.91 -13.48 -10.28
N VAL A 15 -10.34 -13.20 -11.49
CA VAL A 15 -10.77 -11.86 -11.90
C VAL A 15 -12.18 -11.96 -12.49
N MET A 16 -13.03 -10.99 -12.14
CA MET A 16 -14.33 -10.77 -12.75
C MET A 16 -14.44 -9.31 -13.18
N PHE A 17 -15.13 -9.05 -14.28
CA PHE A 17 -15.31 -7.70 -14.83
C PHE A 17 -16.79 -7.34 -14.81
N GLU A 18 -17.12 -6.19 -14.25
CA GLU A 18 -18.48 -5.65 -14.26
C GLU A 18 -18.49 -4.13 -14.42
N THR A 19 -19.65 -3.56 -14.75
CA THR A 19 -19.85 -2.10 -14.77
C THR A 19 -20.75 -1.71 -13.62
N PHE A 20 -20.44 -0.60 -12.94
CA PHE A 20 -21.22 -0.18 -11.77
C PHE A 20 -22.68 0.11 -12.12
N GLU A 21 -22.95 0.62 -13.32
CA GLU A 21 -24.32 0.86 -13.78
C GLU A 21 -25.13 -0.44 -13.87
N LYS A 22 -24.49 -1.57 -14.24
CA LYS A 22 -25.16 -2.87 -14.32
C LYS A 22 -25.37 -3.46 -12.94
N VAL A 23 -24.38 -3.35 -12.07
CA VAL A 23 -24.51 -3.75 -10.66
C VAL A 23 -25.67 -2.99 -10.05
N ASN A 24 -25.65 -1.66 -10.13
CA ASN A 24 -26.69 -0.82 -9.51
C ASN A 24 -28.09 -1.02 -10.13
N ALA A 25 -28.20 -1.20 -11.44
CA ALA A 25 -29.50 -1.40 -12.09
C ALA A 25 -30.11 -2.79 -11.83
N LEU A 26 -29.30 -3.80 -11.50
CA LEU A 26 -29.73 -5.19 -11.33
C LEU A 26 -29.74 -5.64 -9.87
N ASP A 27 -29.10 -4.91 -8.97
CA ASP A 27 -29.02 -5.23 -7.55
C ASP A 27 -30.08 -4.47 -6.74
N ILE A 28 -31.20 -5.14 -6.50
CA ILE A 28 -31.94 -4.90 -5.27
C ILE A 28 -31.05 -5.49 -4.15
N GLU A 29 -30.44 -4.63 -3.33
CA GLU A 29 -29.66 -4.99 -2.13
C GLU A 29 -28.36 -5.81 -2.33
N GLY A 30 -27.77 -5.84 -3.53
CA GLY A 30 -26.47 -6.52 -3.76
C GLY A 30 -26.54 -8.04 -3.95
N ILE A 31 -27.75 -8.61 -4.03
CA ILE A 31 -27.99 -10.07 -4.06
C ILE A 31 -27.58 -10.68 -5.41
N SER A 32 -27.82 -9.98 -6.52
CA SER A 32 -27.56 -10.46 -7.88
C SER A 32 -26.06 -10.59 -8.16
N ILE A 33 -25.26 -9.60 -7.74
CA ILE A 33 -23.82 -9.67 -7.95
C ILE A 33 -23.16 -10.71 -7.03
N LYS A 34 -23.61 -10.84 -5.77
CA LYS A 34 -23.11 -11.89 -4.86
C LYS A 34 -23.31 -13.27 -5.46
N HIS A 35 -24.51 -13.55 -5.94
CA HIS A 35 -24.80 -14.82 -6.58
C HIS A 35 -23.93 -15.08 -7.82
N LYS A 36 -23.71 -14.07 -8.68
CA LYS A 36 -22.80 -14.21 -9.83
C LYS A 36 -21.36 -14.54 -9.40
N MET A 37 -20.86 -13.92 -8.33
CA MET A 37 -19.51 -14.18 -7.82
C MET A 37 -19.39 -15.61 -7.29
N GLU A 38 -20.37 -16.08 -6.51
CA GLU A 38 -20.43 -17.45 -6.02
C GLU A 38 -20.42 -18.47 -7.17
N GLN A 39 -21.24 -18.24 -8.20
CA GLN A 39 -21.27 -19.09 -9.39
C GLN A 39 -19.93 -19.07 -10.13
N HIS A 40 -19.29 -17.90 -10.26
CA HIS A 40 -17.97 -17.77 -10.88
C HIS A 40 -16.92 -18.60 -10.14
N LEU A 41 -16.92 -18.57 -8.82
CA LEU A 41 -15.99 -19.35 -8.01
C LEU A 41 -16.28 -20.84 -8.03
N ALA A 42 -17.54 -21.24 -7.92
CA ALA A 42 -17.93 -22.65 -8.01
C ALA A 42 -17.43 -23.25 -9.33
N ASN A 43 -17.62 -22.56 -10.45
CA ASN A 43 -17.11 -22.96 -11.75
C ASN A 43 -15.57 -23.11 -11.79
N ILE A 44 -14.83 -22.28 -11.06
CA ILE A 44 -13.37 -22.38 -10.97
C ILE A 44 -12.96 -23.58 -10.12
N LEU A 45 -13.62 -23.77 -8.98
CA LEU A 45 -13.35 -24.89 -8.07
C LEU A 45 -13.69 -26.23 -8.73
N GLU A 46 -14.75 -26.31 -9.53
CA GLU A 46 -15.07 -27.52 -10.30
C GLU A 46 -14.01 -27.82 -11.35
N LYS A 47 -13.56 -26.80 -12.10
CA LYS A 47 -12.58 -26.98 -13.18
C LYS A 47 -11.16 -27.21 -12.68
N LYS A 48 -10.84 -26.72 -11.48
CA LYS A 48 -9.47 -26.63 -10.95
C LYS A 48 -9.35 -27.17 -9.51
N GLY A 49 -10.32 -27.93 -9.02
CA GLY A 49 -10.32 -28.46 -7.65
C GLY A 49 -9.17 -29.42 -7.31
N SER A 50 -8.36 -29.80 -8.31
CA SER A 50 -7.13 -30.58 -8.10
C SER A 50 -6.01 -29.82 -7.39
N TYR A 51 -6.05 -28.47 -7.36
CA TYR A 51 -5.06 -27.68 -6.64
C TYR A 51 -5.33 -27.69 -5.14
N ILE A 52 -4.40 -28.25 -4.37
CA ILE A 52 -4.49 -28.35 -2.91
C ILE A 52 -4.60 -26.95 -2.30
N GLY A 53 -5.63 -26.73 -1.48
CA GLY A 53 -5.85 -25.47 -0.76
C GLY A 53 -6.44 -24.34 -1.61
N LEU A 54 -6.87 -24.60 -2.85
CA LEU A 54 -7.54 -23.60 -3.69
C LEU A 54 -8.82 -23.07 -3.05
N ASP A 55 -9.63 -23.96 -2.48
CA ASP A 55 -10.88 -23.64 -1.76
C ASP A 55 -10.68 -22.62 -0.64
N LYS A 56 -9.53 -22.66 0.06
CA LYS A 56 -9.23 -21.81 1.22
C LYS A 56 -8.47 -20.54 0.88
N ASN A 57 -7.74 -20.51 -0.24
CA ASN A 57 -6.83 -19.42 -0.56
C ASN A 57 -7.16 -18.70 -1.89
N LEU A 58 -8.36 -18.91 -2.42
CA LEU A 58 -8.86 -18.21 -3.60
C LEU A 58 -9.43 -16.84 -3.22
N SER A 59 -8.82 -15.81 -3.78
CA SER A 59 -9.28 -14.42 -3.74
C SER A 59 -9.89 -14.02 -5.08
N LEU A 60 -10.92 -13.19 -5.03
CA LEU A 60 -11.52 -12.57 -6.22
C LEU A 60 -11.10 -11.10 -6.32
N LEU A 61 -10.67 -10.70 -7.51
CA LEU A 61 -10.57 -9.31 -7.91
C LEU A 61 -11.74 -8.95 -8.82
N LEU A 62 -12.67 -8.14 -8.32
CA LEU A 62 -13.72 -7.51 -9.10
C LEU A 62 -13.20 -6.21 -9.72
N LEU A 63 -13.04 -6.22 -11.03
CA LEU A 63 -12.74 -5.02 -11.81
C LEU A 63 -14.05 -4.31 -12.13
N LEU A 64 -14.29 -3.21 -11.43
CA LEU A 64 -15.54 -2.45 -11.50
C LEU A 64 -15.35 -1.17 -12.33
N LYS A 65 -15.84 -1.20 -13.56
CA LYS A 65 -15.80 -0.03 -14.44
C LYS A 65 -16.85 1.00 -14.01
N VAL A 66 -16.45 2.26 -13.96
CA VAL A 66 -17.32 3.41 -13.69
C VAL A 66 -17.15 4.48 -14.78
N ASN A 67 -18.17 5.32 -14.94
CA ASN A 67 -18.10 6.49 -15.82
C ASN A 67 -17.33 7.67 -15.21
N SER A 68 -17.30 7.79 -13.88
CA SER A 68 -16.61 8.86 -13.16
C SER A 68 -16.02 8.35 -11.85
N LEU A 69 -14.84 8.87 -11.50
CA LEU A 69 -14.16 8.61 -10.23
C LEU A 69 -14.67 9.51 -9.09
N GLU A 70 -15.52 10.48 -9.41
CA GLU A 70 -16.16 11.33 -8.40
C GLU A 70 -16.80 10.48 -7.31
N PHE A 71 -16.70 10.96 -6.06
CA PHE A 71 -17.20 10.25 -4.90
C PHE A 71 -18.69 9.92 -5.04
N SER A 72 -19.03 8.66 -4.85
CA SER A 72 -20.41 8.20 -4.74
C SER A 72 -20.56 7.42 -3.44
N LYS A 73 -21.46 7.88 -2.56
CA LYS A 73 -21.75 7.22 -1.29
C LYS A 73 -22.24 5.79 -1.50
N GLU A 74 -23.12 5.60 -2.47
CA GLU A 74 -23.68 4.30 -2.86
C GLU A 74 -22.57 3.34 -3.33
N ARG A 75 -21.71 3.79 -4.24
CA ARG A 75 -20.58 2.99 -4.73
C ARG A 75 -19.61 2.62 -3.60
N ASN A 76 -19.30 3.55 -2.72
CA ASN A 76 -18.38 3.28 -1.62
C ASN A 76 -18.99 2.35 -0.57
N SER A 77 -20.29 2.48 -0.27
CA SER A 77 -20.99 1.49 0.56
C SER A 77 -20.89 0.11 -0.07
N PHE A 78 -21.25 -0.01 -1.35
CA PHE A 78 -21.15 -1.27 -2.09
C PHE A 78 -19.75 -1.89 -2.02
N ILE A 79 -18.70 -1.11 -2.26
CA ILE A 79 -17.32 -1.59 -2.20
C ILE A 79 -16.98 -2.11 -0.80
N ASN A 80 -17.30 -1.34 0.25
CA ASN A 80 -17.02 -1.73 1.62
C ASN A 80 -17.80 -2.99 2.00
N ASP A 81 -19.09 -3.05 1.69
CA ASP A 81 -19.96 -4.20 1.96
C ASP A 81 -19.44 -5.47 1.24
N MET A 82 -18.79 -5.34 0.09
CA MET A 82 -18.16 -6.45 -0.62
C MET A 82 -16.80 -6.84 -0.01
N GLU A 83 -15.96 -5.89 0.37
CA GLU A 83 -14.59 -6.18 0.83
C GLU A 83 -14.54 -6.60 2.31
N GLU A 84 -15.46 -6.12 3.14
CA GLU A 84 -15.47 -6.35 4.58
C GLU A 84 -16.35 -7.53 5.03
N ASP A 85 -16.99 -8.25 4.09
CA ASP A 85 -17.85 -9.40 4.40
C ASP A 85 -17.03 -10.55 5.04
N PRO A 86 -17.17 -10.83 6.36
CA PRO A 86 -16.32 -11.77 7.07
C PRO A 86 -16.76 -13.23 6.88
N TYR A 87 -17.94 -13.46 6.29
CA TYR A 87 -18.51 -14.80 6.12
C TYR A 87 -18.27 -15.38 4.72
N ASP A 88 -17.51 -14.66 3.89
CA ASP A 88 -17.33 -14.99 2.49
C ASP A 88 -15.84 -14.95 2.10
N PHE A 89 -15.49 -15.47 0.93
CA PHE A 89 -14.10 -15.53 0.45
C PHE A 89 -13.49 -14.12 0.28
N LYS A 90 -12.17 -14.03 0.24
CA LYS A 90 -11.47 -12.74 0.11
C LYS A 90 -11.79 -12.05 -1.22
N LYS A 91 -12.30 -10.82 -1.15
CA LYS A 91 -12.67 -10.02 -2.33
C LYS A 91 -11.89 -8.70 -2.33
N TYR A 92 -11.58 -8.24 -3.53
CA TYR A 92 -11.01 -6.94 -3.80
C TYR A 92 -11.81 -6.29 -4.91
N VAL A 93 -12.23 -5.04 -4.72
CA VAL A 93 -12.91 -4.26 -5.74
C VAL A 93 -11.94 -3.18 -6.23
N LEU A 94 -11.55 -3.26 -7.49
CA LEU A 94 -10.74 -2.24 -8.16
C LEU A 94 -11.64 -1.42 -9.08
N VAL A 95 -11.85 -0.16 -8.70
CA VAL A 95 -12.61 0.80 -9.51
C VAL A 95 -11.70 1.42 -10.57
N TYR A 96 -12.21 1.54 -11.78
CA TYR A 96 -11.48 2.19 -12.86
C TYR A 96 -12.42 2.84 -13.89
N THR A 97 -11.93 3.85 -14.60
CA THR A 97 -12.59 4.39 -15.80
C THR A 97 -11.93 3.85 -17.07
N GLN A 98 -12.64 3.93 -18.19
CA GLN A 98 -12.05 3.57 -19.48
C GLN A 98 -10.84 4.46 -19.82
N GLU A 99 -10.93 5.75 -19.51
CA GLU A 99 -9.87 6.73 -19.75
C GLU A 99 -8.56 6.35 -19.05
N GLN A 100 -8.63 5.93 -17.79
CA GLN A 100 -7.45 5.46 -17.04
C GLN A 100 -6.78 4.26 -17.74
N VAL A 101 -7.58 3.30 -18.19
CA VAL A 101 -7.08 2.10 -18.87
C VAL A 101 -6.46 2.44 -20.21
N ASP A 102 -7.08 3.32 -20.99
CA ASP A 102 -6.58 3.71 -22.30
C ASP A 102 -5.27 4.48 -22.18
N TYR A 103 -5.16 5.38 -21.19
CA TYR A 103 -3.93 6.09 -20.91
C TYR A 103 -2.81 5.14 -20.45
N LEU A 104 -3.10 4.26 -19.47
CA LEU A 104 -2.13 3.27 -19.00
C LEU A 104 -1.63 2.38 -20.15
N LYS A 105 -2.54 1.88 -21.01
CA LYS A 105 -2.20 1.06 -22.17
C LYS A 105 -1.30 1.80 -23.16
N ARG A 106 -1.62 3.06 -23.48
CA ARG A 106 -0.82 3.88 -24.41
C ARG A 106 0.63 3.98 -23.97
N ASN A 107 0.87 4.12 -22.66
CA ASN A 107 2.22 4.31 -22.15
C ASN A 107 2.95 2.99 -21.91
N VAL A 108 2.29 2.01 -21.30
CA VAL A 108 2.97 0.76 -20.89
C VAL A 108 3.34 -0.14 -22.09
N LEU A 109 2.56 -0.09 -23.18
CA LEU A 109 2.87 -0.89 -24.38
C LEU A 109 4.15 -0.45 -25.08
N ASN A 110 4.58 0.79 -24.87
CA ASN A 110 5.80 1.36 -25.45
C ASN A 110 6.99 1.32 -24.49
N TYR A 111 6.83 0.72 -23.30
CA TYR A 111 7.86 0.69 -22.27
C TYR A 111 8.69 -0.61 -22.35
N GLU A 112 10.00 -0.47 -22.49
CA GLU A 112 10.92 -1.60 -22.75
C GLU A 112 11.15 -2.50 -21.51
N GLY A 113 11.02 -1.97 -20.29
CA GLY A 113 11.30 -2.71 -19.04
C GLY A 113 10.18 -3.67 -18.59
N GLY A 114 9.08 -3.75 -19.35
CA GLY A 114 7.93 -4.59 -19.02
C GLY A 114 6.92 -3.95 -18.05
N TYR A 115 5.76 -4.61 -17.90
CA TYR A 115 4.60 -4.04 -17.20
C TYR A 115 4.87 -3.72 -15.72
N ILE A 116 5.51 -4.62 -14.98
CA ILE A 116 5.72 -4.46 -13.52
C ILE A 116 6.72 -3.33 -13.24
N ASP A 117 7.72 -3.16 -14.09
CA ASP A 117 8.76 -2.15 -13.94
C ASP A 117 8.18 -0.78 -14.24
N TYR A 118 7.38 -0.66 -15.30
CA TYR A 118 6.60 0.53 -15.60
C TYR A 118 5.72 0.95 -14.42
N LEU A 119 4.93 0.02 -13.88
CA LEU A 119 4.02 0.30 -12.76
C LEU A 119 4.79 0.76 -11.51
N ASN A 120 5.95 0.14 -11.23
CA ASN A 120 6.81 0.55 -10.12
C ASN A 120 7.40 1.95 -10.31
N GLU A 121 7.91 2.26 -11.50
CA GLU A 121 8.45 3.59 -11.81
C GLU A 121 7.40 4.68 -11.64
N ARG A 122 6.17 4.42 -12.12
CA ARG A 122 5.05 5.35 -11.97
C ARG A 122 4.66 5.55 -10.51
N LEU A 123 4.62 4.48 -9.72
CA LEU A 123 4.29 4.55 -8.30
C LEU A 123 5.34 5.30 -7.48
N LEU A 124 6.62 5.12 -7.79
CA LEU A 124 7.74 5.69 -7.04
C LEU A 124 8.12 7.12 -7.49
N ASP A 125 7.43 7.67 -8.49
CA ASP A 125 7.62 9.03 -8.98
C ASP A 125 7.02 10.05 -7.98
N SER A 126 7.90 10.72 -7.24
CA SER A 126 7.53 11.71 -6.23
C SER A 126 6.85 12.95 -6.83
N GLN A 127 7.13 13.30 -8.08
CA GLN A 127 6.46 14.41 -8.76
C GLN A 127 5.00 14.04 -9.03
N ARG A 128 4.74 12.86 -9.59
CA ARG A 128 3.38 12.35 -9.83
C ARG A 128 2.58 12.23 -8.54
N PHE A 129 3.21 11.76 -7.46
CA PHE A 129 2.58 11.73 -6.14
C PHE A 129 2.16 13.13 -5.66
N ASN A 130 3.02 14.12 -5.86
CA ASN A 130 2.74 15.50 -5.45
C ASN A 130 1.65 16.14 -6.33
N GLU A 131 1.61 15.82 -7.62
CA GLU A 131 0.55 16.26 -8.54
C GLU A 131 -0.80 15.62 -8.18
N PHE A 132 -0.81 14.33 -7.86
CA PHE A 132 -1.99 13.61 -7.40
C PHE A 132 -2.58 14.23 -6.12
N LYS A 133 -1.74 14.58 -5.14
CA LYS A 133 -2.19 15.26 -3.90
C LYS A 133 -2.86 16.61 -4.12
N ARG A 134 -2.56 17.30 -5.23
CA ARG A 134 -3.13 18.62 -5.56
C ARG A 134 -4.48 18.52 -6.28
N THR A 135 -5.07 17.32 -6.38
CA THR A 135 -6.38 17.06 -6.99
C THR A 135 -6.49 17.54 -8.44
N ASN A 136 -5.37 17.56 -9.16
CA ASN A 136 -5.35 17.89 -10.58
C ASN A 136 -5.89 16.70 -11.39
N LEU A 137 -6.99 16.88 -12.12
CA LEU A 137 -7.61 15.83 -12.96
C LEU A 137 -6.88 15.60 -14.31
N SER A 138 -5.55 15.77 -14.36
CA SER A 138 -4.78 15.49 -15.57
C SER A 138 -4.78 13.99 -15.88
N GLU A 139 -4.49 13.61 -17.13
CA GLU A 139 -4.37 12.20 -17.51
C GLU A 139 -3.29 11.48 -16.67
N GLU A 140 -2.19 12.16 -16.36
CA GLU A 140 -1.09 11.65 -15.54
C GLU A 140 -1.51 11.31 -14.11
N THR A 141 -2.34 12.17 -13.50
CA THR A 141 -2.91 11.91 -12.17
C THR A 141 -3.85 10.71 -12.18
N LYS A 142 -4.68 10.59 -13.22
CA LYS A 142 -5.62 9.47 -13.39
C LYS A 142 -4.89 8.14 -13.55
N GLU A 143 -3.79 8.11 -14.29
CA GLU A 143 -2.91 6.94 -14.38
C GLU A 143 -2.32 6.59 -13.02
N TYR A 144 -1.73 7.58 -12.35
CA TYR A 144 -1.10 7.40 -11.06
C TYR A 144 -2.07 6.84 -10.01
N GLU A 145 -3.31 7.32 -10.00
CA GLU A 145 -4.39 6.79 -9.15
C GLU A 145 -4.66 5.30 -9.44
N LEU A 146 -4.81 4.91 -10.71
CA LEU A 146 -5.03 3.51 -11.09
C LEU A 146 -3.85 2.62 -10.68
N VAL A 147 -2.62 3.08 -10.94
CA VAL A 147 -1.40 2.36 -10.54
C VAL A 147 -1.35 2.20 -9.02
N THR A 148 -1.61 3.26 -8.27
CA THR A 148 -1.64 3.22 -6.80
C THR A 148 -2.68 2.23 -6.29
N ASN A 149 -3.90 2.27 -6.84
CA ASN A 149 -4.98 1.34 -6.47
C ASN A 149 -4.63 -0.12 -6.79
N LEU A 150 -3.91 -0.39 -7.89
CA LEU A 150 -3.41 -1.73 -8.21
C LEU A 150 -2.48 -2.26 -7.10
N PHE A 151 -1.50 -1.48 -6.65
CA PHE A 151 -0.60 -1.90 -5.58
C PHE A 151 -1.29 -2.07 -4.22
N ILE A 152 -2.32 -1.27 -3.93
CA ILE A 152 -3.12 -1.41 -2.71
C ILE A 152 -3.97 -2.70 -2.75
N LYS A 153 -4.60 -3.00 -3.89
CA LYS A 153 -5.55 -4.11 -4.02
C LYS A 153 -4.89 -5.45 -4.36
N LEU A 154 -3.69 -5.45 -4.94
CA LEU A 154 -2.99 -6.66 -5.38
C LEU A 154 -1.77 -6.93 -4.48
N PRO A 155 -1.90 -7.74 -3.42
CA PRO A 155 -0.83 -7.96 -2.44
C PRO A 155 0.38 -8.72 -2.99
N PHE A 156 0.28 -9.25 -4.22
CA PHE A 156 1.40 -9.89 -4.91
C PHE A 156 2.23 -8.89 -5.74
N LEU A 157 1.78 -7.65 -5.92
CA LEU A 157 2.58 -6.59 -6.51
C LEU A 157 3.52 -6.04 -5.45
N ASN A 158 4.81 -6.36 -5.59
CA ASN A 158 5.85 -5.86 -4.70
C ASN A 158 6.41 -4.54 -5.24
N MET A 159 6.47 -3.54 -4.36
CA MET A 159 7.19 -2.30 -4.63
C MET A 159 8.70 -2.57 -4.70
N LYS A 160 9.34 -2.16 -5.77
CA LYS A 160 10.80 -2.17 -5.94
C LYS A 160 11.40 -0.99 -5.19
N HIS A 161 11.29 -0.99 -3.87
CA HIS A 161 11.97 0.02 -3.07
C HIS A 161 13.48 -0.09 -3.31
N LYS A 162 14.11 1.05 -3.60
CA LYS A 162 15.54 1.17 -3.31
C LYS A 162 15.63 1.14 -1.79
N ILE A 163 16.19 0.06 -1.24
CA ILE A 163 16.64 0.04 0.15
C ILE A 163 17.71 1.12 0.22
N HIS A 164 17.34 2.32 0.64
CA HIS A 164 18.31 3.28 1.11
C HIS A 164 18.77 2.74 2.46
N ASP A 165 20.08 2.52 2.61
CA ASP A 165 20.66 2.33 3.93
C ASP A 165 20.30 3.58 4.73
N LEU A 166 19.30 3.44 5.60
CA LEU A 166 18.98 4.46 6.57
C LEU A 166 20.20 4.57 7.46
N SER A 167 20.93 5.66 7.31
CA SER A 167 22.05 5.95 8.18
C SER A 167 21.55 6.04 9.62
N ASN A 168 22.34 5.51 10.54
CA ASN A 168 22.00 5.59 11.95
C ASN A 168 22.16 7.06 12.37
N LEU A 169 21.04 7.73 12.62
CA LEU A 169 20.99 9.15 12.98
C LEU A 169 21.85 9.45 14.22
N SER A 170 21.88 8.55 15.20
CA SER A 170 22.74 8.70 16.39
C SER A 170 24.22 8.72 16.01
N LYS A 171 24.65 7.85 15.08
CA LYS A 171 26.03 7.85 14.56
C LYS A 171 26.35 9.11 13.75
N GLU A 172 25.38 9.65 13.02
CA GLU A 172 25.55 10.90 12.30
C GLU A 172 25.70 12.10 13.25
N ILE A 173 24.87 12.14 14.30
CA ILE A 173 24.94 13.14 15.36
C ILE A 173 26.29 13.05 16.08
N GLU A 174 26.70 11.86 16.53
CA GLU A 174 28.00 11.64 17.17
C GLU A 174 29.16 12.11 16.28
N LYS A 175 29.12 11.81 14.98
CA LYS A 175 30.14 12.24 14.03
C LYS A 175 30.15 13.77 13.78
N SER A 176 29.03 14.45 14.02
CA SER A 176 28.92 15.91 13.90
C SER A 176 29.43 16.67 15.12
N ILE A 177 29.53 16.01 16.28
CA ILE A 177 30.06 16.59 17.51
C ILE A 177 31.58 16.62 17.42
N ALA A 178 32.19 17.77 17.71
CA ALA A 178 33.64 17.92 17.68
C ALA A 178 34.31 16.96 18.68
N GLU A 179 35.47 16.41 18.34
CA GLU A 179 36.18 15.43 19.18
C GLU A 179 36.42 15.91 20.62
N LYS A 180 36.62 17.23 20.79
CA LYS A 180 36.79 17.86 22.11
C LYS A 180 35.53 17.87 22.98
N ASP A 181 34.36 17.80 22.36
CA ASP A 181 33.05 17.92 23.02
C ASP A 181 32.38 16.53 23.21
N GLN A 182 32.94 15.48 22.60
CA GLN A 182 32.51 14.09 22.75
C GLN A 182 32.45 13.62 24.22
N PRO A 183 33.46 13.87 25.08
CA PRO A 183 33.41 13.44 26.48
C PRO A 183 32.25 14.09 27.24
N ILE A 184 32.01 15.38 27.01
CA ILE A 184 30.92 16.16 27.62
C ILE A 184 29.57 15.54 27.21
N TRP A 185 29.40 15.31 25.91
CA TRP A 185 28.19 14.70 25.36
C TRP A 185 27.90 13.31 25.94
N THR A 186 28.92 12.45 26.04
CA THR A 186 28.76 11.11 26.62
C THR A 186 28.37 11.14 28.09
N THR A 187 28.96 12.06 28.87
CA THR A 187 28.65 12.20 30.30
C THR A 187 27.21 12.67 30.50
N LEU A 188 26.74 13.64 29.71
CA LEU A 188 25.36 14.12 29.78
C LEU A 188 24.35 13.03 29.44
N LEU A 189 24.62 12.24 28.40
CA LEU A 189 23.76 11.10 28.01
C LEU A 189 23.73 9.98 29.05
N SER A 190 24.82 9.75 29.79
CA SER A 190 24.80 8.76 30.88
C SER A 190 24.01 9.26 32.09
N LEU A 191 24.10 10.54 32.43
CA LEU A 191 23.36 11.14 33.55
C LEU A 191 21.85 11.10 33.31
N GLU A 192 21.39 11.43 32.10
CA GLU A 192 19.98 11.36 31.71
C GLU A 192 19.41 9.93 31.82
N LYS A 193 20.24 8.91 31.55
CA LYS A 193 19.79 7.50 31.62
C LYS A 193 19.73 6.95 33.05
N GLU A 194 20.50 7.53 33.96
CA GLU A 194 20.63 7.05 35.34
C GLU A 194 19.70 7.79 36.31
N SER A 195 19.15 8.96 35.94
CA SER A 195 18.21 9.69 36.81
C SER A 195 16.75 9.42 36.44
N GLU A 196 15.96 9.00 37.44
CA GLU A 196 14.49 8.96 37.35
C GLU A 196 13.85 10.33 37.72
N GLU A 197 14.64 11.24 38.29
CA GLU A 197 14.24 12.58 38.73
C GLU A 197 14.93 13.68 37.89
N GLU A 198 14.38 14.91 37.89
CA GLU A 198 15.01 16.07 37.24
C GLU A 198 16.38 16.36 37.86
N LEU A 199 17.43 16.28 37.05
CA LEU A 199 18.80 16.60 37.44
C LEU A 199 18.91 18.08 37.83
N SER A 200 19.52 18.36 38.98
CA SER A 200 19.85 19.73 39.39
C SER A 200 21.03 20.29 38.58
N LEU A 201 21.13 21.62 38.52
CA LEU A 201 22.18 22.30 37.76
C LEU A 201 23.56 21.97 38.35
N GLU A 202 23.63 21.84 39.67
CA GLU A 202 24.82 21.55 40.45
C GLU A 202 25.36 20.14 40.16
N GLU A 203 24.48 19.14 40.06
CA GLU A 203 24.85 17.76 39.72
C GLU A 203 25.43 17.65 38.30
N ILE A 204 24.86 18.40 37.35
CA ILE A 204 25.35 18.48 35.97
C ILE A 204 26.73 19.16 35.94
N MET A 205 26.91 20.26 36.66
CA MET A 205 28.19 20.98 36.69
C MET A 205 29.30 20.16 37.36
N GLN A 206 28.99 19.46 38.45
CA GLN A 206 29.95 18.60 39.15
C GLN A 206 30.41 17.42 38.29
N SER A 207 29.49 16.79 37.55
CA SER A 207 29.80 15.67 36.67
C SER A 207 30.55 16.09 35.39
N LEU A 208 30.49 17.37 35.02
CA LEU A 208 31.34 17.98 33.99
C LEU A 208 32.71 18.43 34.51
N GLY A 209 33.01 18.25 35.81
CA GLY A 209 34.30 18.58 36.41
C GLY A 209 34.52 20.08 36.62
N VAL A 210 33.43 20.87 36.69
CA VAL A 210 33.51 22.29 37.02
C VAL A 210 33.64 22.42 38.54
N GLU A 211 34.79 22.87 39.02
CA GLU A 211 34.97 23.20 40.45
C GLU A 211 34.25 24.52 40.76
N GLU A 212 33.53 24.57 41.89
CA GLU A 212 32.94 25.81 42.37
C GLU A 212 34.05 26.83 42.65
N VAL A 213 33.96 27.97 41.98
CA VAL A 213 34.85 29.10 42.26
C VAL A 213 34.26 29.83 43.47
N GLU A 214 34.91 29.70 44.64
CA GLU A 214 34.63 30.49 45.84
C GLU A 214 34.72 32.01 45.61
#